data_AF-A0A2N2FJE4-F1
#
_entry.id   AF-A0A2N2FJE4-F1
#
_cell.length_a   1.000
_cell.length_b   1.000
_cell.length_c   1.000
_cell.angle_alpha   90.00
_cell.angle_beta   90.00
_cell.angle_gamma   90.00
#
_symmetry.space_group_name_H-M   'P 1'
#
loop_
_entity.id
_entity.type
_entity.pdbx_description
1 polymer ?
#
loop_
_entity_poly.entity_id
_entity_poly.type
_entity_poly.pdbx_seq_one_letter_code
_entity_poly.pdbx_strand_id
1 'polypeptide(L)'
;MKARFVKLFTWCLFVSLAVPELASAAAAKVANIVIVADTRKFTGWEAWWTNLYNESHLYFALLTMALIPTIGVLFGTFADFLMGFIGIDLKSRELAEH
;
A
#
# COMPACT_ATOMS: atom_id res chain seq x y z
N MET A 1 -47.52 -14.12 1.75
CA MET A 1 -46.42 -15.10 1.51
C MET A 1 -45.14 -14.46 0.99
N LYS A 2 -45.17 -13.60 -0.03
CA LYS A 2 -43.97 -12.92 -0.59
C LYS A 2 -43.13 -12.16 0.45
N ALA A 3 -43.76 -11.40 1.34
CA ALA A 3 -43.04 -10.63 2.38
C ALA A 3 -42.31 -11.51 3.42
N ARG A 4 -42.79 -12.74 3.69
CA ARG A 4 -42.10 -13.69 4.58
C ARG A 4 -40.88 -14.30 3.90
N PHE A 5 -40.98 -14.60 2.60
CA PHE A 5 -39.86 -15.07 1.77
C PHE A 5 -38.78 -14.01 1.60
N VAL A 6 -39.14 -12.75 1.36
CA VAL A 6 -38.17 -11.65 1.26
C VAL A 6 -37.44 -11.46 2.59
N LYS A 7 -38.16 -11.45 3.72
CA LYS A 7 -37.52 -11.39 5.05
C LYS A 7 -36.55 -12.54 5.27
N LEU A 8 -36.94 -13.77 4.95
CA LEU A 8 -36.08 -14.94 5.08
C LEU A 8 -34.82 -14.81 4.21
N PHE A 9 -34.97 -14.36 2.97
CA PHE A 9 -33.86 -14.12 2.05
C PHE A 9 -32.92 -13.01 2.54
N THR A 10 -33.45 -11.91 3.07
CA THR A 10 -32.65 -10.83 3.66
C THR A 10 -31.86 -11.31 4.89
N TRP A 11 -32.46 -12.14 5.74
CA TRP A 11 -31.76 -12.74 6.88
C TRP A 11 -30.65 -13.71 6.43
N CYS A 12 -30.90 -14.54 5.40
CA CYS A 12 -29.86 -15.39 4.82
C CYS A 12 -28.72 -14.57 4.22
N LEU A 13 -29.01 -13.48 3.51
CA LEU A 13 -28.00 -12.59 2.95
C LEU A 13 -27.15 -11.94 4.05
N PHE A 14 -27.79 -11.45 5.12
CA PHE A 14 -27.12 -10.86 6.26
C PHE A 14 -26.16 -11.84 6.94
N VAL A 15 -26.60 -13.08 7.15
CA VAL A 15 -25.75 -14.14 7.71
C VAL A 15 -24.57 -14.44 6.78
N SER A 16 -24.80 -14.58 5.48
CA SER A 16 -23.71 -14.82 4.51
C SER A 16 -22.66 -13.70 4.47
N LEU A 17 -23.06 -12.45 4.73
CA LEU A 17 -22.14 -11.32 4.82
C LEU A 17 -21.44 -11.22 6.19
N ALA A 18 -22.07 -11.66 7.27
CA ALA A 18 -21.52 -11.62 8.63
C ALA A 18 -20.63 -12.83 8.99
N VAL A 19 -20.84 -13.98 8.34
CA VAL A 19 -20.06 -15.21 8.58
C VAL A 19 -18.55 -15.03 8.33
N PRO A 20 -18.10 -14.33 7.26
CA PRO A 20 -16.67 -14.07 7.05
C PRO A 20 -16.01 -13.28 8.17
N GLU A 21 -16.71 -12.29 8.75
CA GLU A 21 -16.18 -11.51 9.87
C GLU A 21 -16.06 -12.35 11.14
N LEU A 22 -17.06 -13.19 11.41
CA LEU A 22 -17.03 -14.14 12.54
C LEU A 22 -15.96 -15.22 12.36
N ALA A 23 -15.75 -15.70 11.13
CA ALA A 23 -14.69 -16.65 10.80
C ALA A 23 -13.30 -16.02 10.92
N SER A 24 -13.14 -14.74 10.54
CA SER A 24 -11.91 -13.99 10.74
C SER A 24 -11.61 -13.75 12.23
N ALA A 25 -12.64 -13.54 13.05
CA ALA A 25 -12.51 -13.40 14.50
C ALA A 25 -12.26 -14.74 15.24
N ALA A 26 -12.70 -15.86 14.65
CA ALA A 26 -12.51 -17.21 15.20
C ALA A 26 -11.19 -17.87 14.78
N ALA A 27 -10.36 -17.20 13.97
CA ALA A 27 -9.01 -17.66 13.69
C ALA A 27 -8.23 -17.74 15.01
N ALA A 28 -7.96 -18.97 15.46
CA ALA A 28 -7.18 -19.26 16.66
C ALA A 28 -5.96 -18.34 16.69
N LYS A 29 -5.86 -17.52 17.75
CA LYS A 29 -4.84 -16.50 18.00
C LYS A 29 -3.53 -16.94 17.37
N VAL A 30 -3.30 -16.52 16.11
CA VAL A 30 -2.14 -16.94 15.32
C VAL A 30 -0.97 -16.60 16.20
N ALA A 31 -0.20 -17.62 16.61
CA ALA A 31 0.96 -17.45 17.47
C ALA A 31 1.70 -16.23 16.92
N ASN A 32 1.85 -15.16 17.71
CA ASN A 32 2.37 -13.88 17.23
C ASN A 32 3.72 -14.17 16.57
N ILE A 33 3.72 -14.32 15.25
CA ILE A 33 4.94 -14.49 14.46
C ILE A 33 5.53 -13.10 14.51
N VAL A 34 6.48 -12.91 15.42
CA VAL A 34 7.20 -11.65 15.54
C VAL A 34 8.13 -11.61 14.33
N ILE A 35 7.67 -10.91 13.29
CA ILE A 35 8.49 -10.63 12.12
C ILE A 35 9.44 -9.51 12.54
N VAL A 36 10.70 -9.87 12.74
CA VAL A 36 11.77 -8.94 13.10
C VAL A 36 12.74 -8.88 11.94
N ALA A 37 13.11 -7.68 11.54
CA ALA A 37 14.15 -7.48 10.56
C ALA A 37 15.52 -7.76 11.19
N ASP A 38 16.36 -8.57 10.53
CA ASP A 38 17.72 -8.85 11.00
C ASP A 38 18.62 -7.63 10.81
N THR A 39 18.95 -6.94 11.90
CA THR A 39 19.72 -5.69 11.89
C THR A 39 21.23 -5.89 12.06
N ARG A 40 21.69 -7.13 12.23
CA ARG A 40 23.07 -7.45 12.68
C ARG A 40 24.17 -7.03 11.71
N LYS A 41 23.86 -6.89 10.41
CA LYS A 41 24.83 -6.53 9.36
C LYS A 41 24.69 -5.09 8.87
N PHE A 42 23.67 -4.37 9.32
CA PHE A 42 23.42 -3.01 8.86
C PHE A 42 24.14 -2.01 9.78
N THR A 43 24.71 -0.96 9.18
CA THR A 43 25.34 0.15 9.92
C THR A 43 24.86 1.48 9.35
N GLY A 44 24.83 2.52 10.18
CA GLY A 44 24.42 3.86 9.76
C GLY A 44 22.93 3.98 9.41
N TRP A 45 22.62 4.56 8.24
CA TRP A 45 21.25 4.88 7.84
C TRP A 45 20.40 3.63 7.55
N GLU A 46 21.02 2.57 7.02
CA GLU A 46 20.35 1.29 6.78
C GLU A 46 19.94 0.63 8.09
N ALA A 47 20.79 0.73 9.11
CA ALA A 47 20.48 0.25 10.46
C ALA A 47 19.34 1.03 11.08
N TRP A 48 19.32 2.36 10.90
CA TRP A 48 18.23 3.21 11.36
C TRP A 48 16.90 2.81 10.72
N TRP A 49 16.87 2.64 9.39
CA TRP A 49 15.67 2.24 8.66
C TRP A 49 15.14 0.87 9.08
N THR A 50 16.06 -0.08 9.28
CA THR A 50 15.74 -1.45 9.66
C THR A 50 15.31 -1.55 11.13
N ASN A 51 15.91 -0.75 12.01
CA ASN A 51 15.48 -0.62 13.41
C ASN A 51 14.11 0.06 13.53
N LEU A 52 13.79 1.01 12.64
CA LEU A 52 12.49 1.67 12.62
C LEU A 52 11.33 0.67 12.44
N TYR A 53 11.53 -0.33 11.59
CA TYR A 53 10.58 -1.44 11.41
C TYR A 53 10.40 -2.24 12.71
N ASN A 54 11.50 -2.54 13.41
CA ASN A 54 11.49 -3.32 14.63
C ASN A 54 10.88 -2.58 15.83
N GLU A 55 11.07 -1.25 15.91
CA GLU A 55 10.55 -0.42 17.01
C GLU A 55 9.07 -0.06 16.82
N SER A 56 8.66 0.30 15.60
CA SER A 56 7.29 0.72 15.32
C SER A 56 6.88 0.47 13.88
N HIS A 57 6.10 -0.60 13.68
CA HIS A 57 5.54 -0.95 12.37
C HIS A 57 4.59 0.13 11.84
N LEU A 58 3.86 0.83 12.71
CA LEU A 58 2.95 1.90 12.32
C LEU A 58 3.72 3.11 11.80
N TYR A 59 4.79 3.51 12.49
CA TYR A 59 5.62 4.63 12.05
C TYR A 59 6.35 4.30 10.76
N PHE A 60 6.88 3.07 10.64
CA PHE A 60 7.46 2.57 9.38
C PHE A 60 6.44 2.60 8.22
N ALA A 61 5.20 2.18 8.45
CA ALA A 61 4.14 2.19 7.45
C ALA A 61 3.77 3.61 6.99
N LEU A 62 3.60 4.55 7.92
CA LEU A 62 3.31 5.94 7.58
C LEU A 62 4.47 6.61 6.82
N LEU A 63 5.70 6.35 7.26
CA LEU A 63 6.90 6.89 6.64
C LEU A 63 7.06 6.37 5.20
N THR A 64 6.90 5.06 4.98
CA THR A 64 6.96 4.47 3.63
C THR A 64 5.82 4.92 2.74
N MET A 65 4.60 5.04 3.28
CA MET A 65 3.43 5.55 2.55
C MET A 65 3.64 6.98 2.03
N ALA A 66 4.34 7.83 2.78
CA ALA A 66 4.68 9.18 2.32
C ALA A 66 5.90 9.20 1.38
N LEU A 67 6.93 8.41 1.69
CA LEU A 67 8.22 8.49 1.02
C LEU A 67 8.20 7.92 -0.41
N ILE A 68 7.50 6.80 -0.63
CA ILE A 68 7.38 6.18 -1.97
C ILE A 68 6.77 7.14 -3.01
N PRO A 69 5.56 7.71 -2.81
CA PRO A 69 4.97 8.62 -3.80
C PRO A 69 5.79 9.91 -3.93
N THR A 70 6.37 10.42 -2.85
CA THR A 70 7.20 11.64 -2.89
C THR A 70 8.42 11.44 -3.78
N ILE A 71 9.16 10.34 -3.58
CA ILE A 71 10.31 10.00 -4.42
C ILE A 71 9.89 9.71 -5.86
N GLY A 72 8.76 9.04 -6.07
CA GLY A 72 8.22 8.78 -7.40
C GLY A 72 7.95 10.07 -8.19
N VAL A 73 7.29 11.05 -7.56
CA VAL A 73 7.05 12.37 -8.17
C VAL A 73 8.36 13.12 -8.40
N LEU A 74 9.29 13.07 -7.45
CA LEU A 74 10.58 13.75 -7.57
C LEU A 74 11.41 13.18 -8.73
N PHE A 75 11.48 11.86 -8.89
CA PHE A 75 12.16 11.25 -10.03
C PHE A 75 11.41 11.45 -11.35
N GLY A 76 10.07 11.42 -11.35
CA GLY A 76 9.28 11.70 -12.55
C GLY A 76 9.54 13.12 -13.07
N THR A 77 9.43 14.12 -12.20
CA THR A 77 9.71 15.52 -12.54
C THR A 77 11.16 15.76 -12.95
N PHE A 78 12.12 15.08 -12.31
CA PHE A 78 13.53 15.14 -12.71
C PHE A 78 13.77 14.50 -14.09
N ALA A 79 13.12 13.37 -14.38
CA ALA A 79 13.19 12.74 -15.69
C ALA A 79 12.59 13.64 -16.79
N ASP A 80 11.45 14.27 -16.53
CA ASP A 80 10.84 15.25 -17.44
C ASP A 80 11.78 16.43 -17.72
N PHE A 81 12.45 16.93 -16.68
CA PHE A 81 13.47 17.97 -16.84
C PHE A 81 14.64 17.51 -17.73
N LEU A 82 15.17 16.31 -17.51
CA LEU A 82 16.25 15.75 -18.33
C LEU A 82 15.81 15.52 -19.79
N MET A 83 14.60 15.02 -20.02
CA MET A 83 14.05 14.84 -21.37
C MET A 83 13.91 16.17 -22.11
N GLY A 84 13.49 17.24 -21.41
CA GLY A 84 13.48 18.60 -21.93
C GLY A 84 14.88 19.14 -22.23
N PHE A 85 15.87 18.84 -21.38
CA PHE A 85 17.25 19.27 -21.57
C PHE A 85 17.95 18.59 -22.77
N ILE A 86 17.70 17.30 -22.99
CA ILE A 86 18.32 16.51 -24.07
C ILE A 86 17.61 16.77 -25.43
N GLY A 87 16.41 17.35 -25.42
CA GLY A 87 15.66 17.66 -26.64
C GLY A 87 14.95 16.45 -27.26
N ILE A 88 14.73 15.39 -26.49
CA ILE A 88 13.89 14.23 -26.86
C ILE A 88 12.41 14.51 -26.56
N ASP A 89 12.11 15.65 -25.90
CA ASP A 89 10.75 16.05 -25.56
C ASP A 89 9.88 16.18 -26.82
N LEU A 90 8.82 15.36 -26.90
CA LEU A 90 7.92 15.27 -28.03
C LEU A 90 7.00 16.49 -28.15
N LYS A 91 7.01 17.42 -27.18
CA LYS A 91 6.25 18.67 -27.22
C LYS A 91 6.53 19.52 -28.46
N SER A 92 7.73 19.46 -29.03
CA SER A 92 8.05 20.22 -30.24
C SER A 92 7.68 19.52 -31.54
N ARG A 93 7.35 18.22 -31.53
CA ARG A 93 7.00 17.45 -32.74
C ARG A 93 5.52 17.54 -33.11
N GLU A 94 4.61 17.58 -32.13
CA GLU A 94 3.18 17.72 -32.40
C GLU A 94 2.84 19.09 -33.00
N LEU A 95 3.61 20.14 -32.66
CA LEU A 95 3.49 21.48 -33.26
C LEU A 95 4.06 21.60 -34.69
N ALA A 96 4.76 20.57 -35.18
CA ALA A 96 5.33 20.57 -36.53
C ALA A 96 4.47 19.80 -37.55
N GLU A 97 3.42 19.08 -37.10
CA GLU A 97 2.52 18.29 -37.96
C GLU A 97 1.13 18.94 -38.15
N HIS A 98 0.93 20.18 -37.70
CA HIS A 98 -0.26 21.01 -37.98
C HIS A 98 0.09 22.37 -38.60
#